data_AF-A0A534SF64-F1
#
_entry.id   AF-A0A534SF64-F1
#
_cell.length_a   1.000
_cell.length_b   1.000
_cell.length_c   1.000
_cell.angle_alpha   90.00
_cell.angle_beta   90.00
_cell.angle_gamma   90.00
#
_symmetry.space_group_name_H-M   'P 1'
#
loop_
_entity.id
_entity.type
_entity.pdbx_description
1 polymer ?
#
loop_
_entity_poly.entity_id
_entity_poly.type
_entity_poly.pdbx_seq_one_letter_code
_entity_poly.pdbx_strand_id
1 'polypeptide(L)'
;MTRPDPHAGFRRQRHPGFELWVDSPEESTAAFAQSVVRGLGDHPRWLHCRYLYDARGSELFERITEQPEYYLTRTETALLAQHARAIRAGVGAPTLVELGSGLSSVKTRHLLDAWADEPARYVPVDVSLEALAASCAALAREYPGLSIRGLAASYERALPLLRELSPLVLAFLGSTIGNFNPEELGDFLERVSAALTVGDHFLLGMDLVKDVRTLEAAYNDRAGVTAEFTRNLFARMNRELGTRLDLDAIEHVAHYNDRL
;
A
#
# COMPACT_ATOMS: atom_id res chain seq x y z
N MET A 1 15.58 20.69 -20.25
CA MET A 1 15.80 19.25 -20.01
C MET A 1 14.49 18.55 -20.29
N THR A 2 14.43 17.66 -21.28
CA THR A 2 13.27 16.80 -21.54
C THR A 2 13.08 15.88 -20.33
N ARG A 3 11.92 15.95 -19.67
CA ARG A 3 11.60 14.98 -18.62
C ARG A 3 11.59 13.58 -19.26
N PRO A 4 12.21 12.57 -18.63
CA PRO A 4 12.14 11.20 -19.15
C PRO A 4 10.68 10.77 -19.28
N ASP A 5 10.38 9.98 -20.31
CA ASP A 5 9.04 9.44 -20.55
C ASP A 5 8.60 8.62 -19.32
N PRO A 6 7.54 9.02 -18.59
CA PRO A 6 7.12 8.33 -17.38
C PRO A 6 6.55 6.93 -17.69
N HIS A 7 6.19 6.65 -18.94
CA HIS A 7 5.69 5.35 -19.39
C HIS A 7 6.81 4.34 -19.71
N ALA A 8 8.06 4.80 -19.81
CA ALA A 8 9.18 3.93 -20.18
C ALA A 8 9.33 2.78 -19.17
N GLY A 9 9.24 1.53 -19.66
CA GLY A 9 9.35 0.31 -18.85
C GLY A 9 8.01 -0.34 -18.49
N PHE A 10 6.88 0.37 -18.65
CA PHE A 10 5.55 -0.21 -18.40
C PHE A 10 5.06 -1.08 -19.56
N ARG A 11 4.58 -2.29 -19.23
CA ARG A 11 3.87 -3.19 -20.14
C ARG A 11 2.37 -3.12 -19.87
N ARG A 12 1.56 -3.03 -20.92
CA ARG A 12 0.10 -2.97 -20.79
C ARG A 12 -0.51 -4.36 -20.94
N GLN A 13 -1.35 -4.76 -19.99
CA GLN A 13 -2.17 -5.97 -20.03
C GLN A 13 -3.64 -5.57 -20.03
N ARG A 14 -4.43 -6.10 -20.97
CA ARG A 14 -5.87 -5.82 -21.07
C ARG A 14 -6.66 -7.01 -20.57
N HIS A 15 -7.63 -6.77 -19.71
CA HIS A 15 -8.53 -7.77 -19.16
C HIS A 15 -9.99 -7.36 -19.41
N PRO A 16 -10.95 -8.28 -19.27
CA PRO A 16 -12.36 -7.92 -19.29
C PRO A 16 -12.68 -6.93 -18.15
N GLY A 17 -13.03 -5.68 -18.50
CA GLY A 17 -13.46 -4.65 -17.55
C GLY A 17 -12.35 -3.80 -16.91
N PHE A 18 -11.07 -4.09 -17.14
CA PHE A 18 -9.96 -3.29 -16.60
C PHE A 18 -8.67 -3.44 -17.43
N GLU A 19 -7.71 -2.54 -17.22
CA GLU A 19 -6.34 -2.69 -17.74
C GLU A 19 -5.31 -2.58 -16.62
N LEU A 20 -4.17 -3.27 -16.79
CA LEU A 20 -3.02 -3.21 -15.90
C LEU A 20 -1.81 -2.65 -16.64
N TRP A 21 -1.09 -1.76 -15.99
CA TRP A 21 0.19 -1.26 -16.44
C TRP A 21 1.25 -1.77 -15.47
N VAL A 22 2.14 -2.62 -15.97
CA VAL A 22 3.09 -3.37 -15.17
C VAL A 22 4.49 -2.85 -15.44
N ASP A 23 5.11 -2.20 -14.45
CA ASP A 23 6.51 -1.81 -14.54
C ASP A 23 7.39 -3.06 -14.53
N SER A 24 8.38 -3.13 -15.42
CA SER A 24 9.12 -4.36 -15.68
C SER A 24 10.32 -4.63 -14.75
N PRO A 25 10.21 -4.41 -13.44
CA PRO A 25 10.86 -5.35 -12.56
C PRO A 25 9.83 -5.84 -11.54
N GLU A 26 9.41 -7.10 -11.70
CA GLU A 26 9.28 -7.91 -10.48
C GLU A 26 10.54 -7.63 -9.65
N GLU A 27 10.37 -7.28 -8.37
CA GLU A 27 11.49 -6.90 -7.52
C GLU A 27 12.48 -8.06 -7.51
N SER A 28 13.57 -7.91 -8.28
CA SER A 28 14.42 -9.05 -8.57
C SER A 28 15.01 -9.61 -7.27
N THR A 29 15.21 -10.93 -7.22
CA THR A 29 15.93 -11.58 -6.12
C THR A 29 17.25 -10.87 -5.81
N ALA A 30 17.90 -10.28 -6.83
CA ALA A 30 19.11 -9.47 -6.65
C ALA A 30 18.88 -8.16 -5.87
N ALA A 31 17.80 -7.43 -6.15
CA ALA A 31 17.44 -6.22 -5.41
C ALA A 31 17.09 -6.55 -3.95
N PHE A 32 16.35 -7.64 -3.73
CA PHE A 32 16.07 -8.14 -2.39
C PHE A 32 17.35 -8.51 -1.64
N ALA A 33 18.24 -9.29 -2.27
CA ALA A 33 19.53 -9.65 -1.70
C ALA A 33 20.37 -8.42 -1.32
N GLN A 34 20.45 -7.42 -2.20
CA GLN A 34 21.18 -6.18 -1.95
C GLN A 34 20.60 -5.41 -0.75
N SER A 35 19.27 -5.33 -0.65
CA SER A 35 18.63 -4.69 0.49
C SER A 35 18.90 -5.42 1.80
N VAL A 36 18.86 -6.77 1.78
CA VAL A 36 19.18 -7.60 2.94
C VAL A 36 20.63 -7.41 3.37
N VAL A 37 21.58 -7.46 2.44
CA VAL A 37 23.01 -7.26 2.73
C VAL A 37 23.25 -5.87 3.32
N ARG A 38 22.66 -4.83 2.72
CA ARG A 38 22.78 -3.46 3.24
C ARG A 38 22.24 -3.35 4.65
N GLY A 39 21.01 -3.82 4.88
CA GLY A 39 20.35 -3.68 6.18
C GLY A 39 20.96 -4.53 7.30
N LEU A 40 21.39 -5.76 7.00
CA LEU A 40 22.07 -6.62 7.98
C LEU A 40 23.54 -6.25 8.21
N GLY A 41 24.15 -5.52 7.28
CA GLY A 41 25.49 -4.95 7.41
C GLY A 41 25.56 -3.62 8.17
N ASP A 42 24.41 -3.03 8.51
CA ASP A 42 24.32 -1.74 9.19
C ASP A 42 24.31 -1.87 10.73
N HIS A 43 24.46 -0.74 11.43
CA HIS A 43 24.48 -0.62 12.88
C HIS A 43 23.62 0.56 13.38
N PRO A 44 22.40 0.31 13.90
CA PRO A 44 21.78 -1.01 14.14
C PRO A 44 21.36 -1.71 12.85
N ARG A 45 21.19 -3.04 12.93
CA ARG A 45 20.69 -3.84 11.79
C ARG A 45 19.23 -3.52 11.53
N TRP A 46 18.85 -3.51 10.26
CA TRP A 46 17.46 -3.27 9.84
C TRP A 46 17.11 -4.08 8.60
N LEU A 47 15.81 -4.22 8.32
CA LEU A 47 15.27 -4.85 7.13
C LEU A 47 14.10 -4.00 6.65
N HIS A 48 14.01 -3.76 5.35
CA HIS A 48 12.97 -2.90 4.80
C HIS A 48 11.60 -3.60 4.87
N CYS A 49 10.61 -2.93 5.46
CA CYS A 49 9.29 -3.51 5.74
C CYS A 49 8.53 -4.00 4.49
N ARG A 50 8.73 -3.36 3.33
CA ARG A 50 8.17 -3.80 2.04
C ARG A 50 8.40 -5.29 1.72
N TYR A 51 9.51 -5.89 2.19
CA TYR A 51 9.77 -7.31 1.95
C TYR A 51 8.92 -8.26 2.80
N LEU A 52 8.15 -7.73 3.77
CA LEU A 52 7.13 -8.49 4.48
C LEU A 52 5.97 -8.90 3.57
N TYR A 53 5.75 -8.20 2.44
CA TYR A 53 4.56 -8.33 1.59
C TYR A 53 4.80 -9.16 0.32
N ASP A 54 5.37 -10.37 0.46
CA ASP A 54 5.18 -11.40 -0.57
C ASP A 54 3.74 -11.95 -0.53
N ALA A 55 3.39 -12.90 -1.41
CA ALA A 55 2.03 -13.45 -1.46
C ALA A 55 1.53 -13.93 -0.08
N ARG A 56 2.37 -14.68 0.66
CA ARG A 56 2.05 -15.13 2.02
C ARG A 56 1.94 -13.98 3.01
N GLY A 57 2.86 -13.03 2.92
CA GLY A 57 2.87 -11.82 3.71
C GLY A 57 1.59 -11.01 3.59
N SER A 58 1.11 -10.82 2.36
CA SER A 58 -0.14 -10.11 2.10
C SER A 58 -1.34 -10.84 2.71
N GLU A 59 -1.42 -12.17 2.61
CA GLU A 59 -2.46 -12.96 3.31
C GLU A 59 -2.40 -12.81 4.83
N LEU A 60 -1.20 -12.81 5.40
CA LEU A 60 -0.99 -12.61 6.84
C LEU A 60 -1.41 -11.22 7.27
N PHE A 61 -1.10 -10.19 6.48
CA PHE A 61 -1.54 -8.84 6.76
C PHE A 61 -3.08 -8.72 6.74
N GLU A 62 -3.77 -9.36 5.79
CA GLU A 62 -5.23 -9.40 5.80
C GLU A 62 -5.78 -10.02 7.10
N ARG A 63 -5.18 -11.13 7.57
CA ARG A 63 -5.51 -11.73 8.88
C ARG A 63 -5.20 -10.79 10.06
N ILE A 64 -4.14 -9.98 9.98
CA ILE A 64 -3.84 -8.94 10.98
C ILE A 64 -4.99 -7.94 11.04
N THR A 65 -5.53 -7.52 9.90
CA THR A 65 -6.62 -6.54 9.87
C THR A 65 -7.92 -7.00 10.55
N GLU A 66 -8.09 -8.31 10.69
CA GLU A 66 -9.22 -8.96 11.37
C GLU A 66 -8.99 -9.15 12.87
N GLN A 67 -7.76 -8.97 13.38
CA GLN A 67 -7.47 -9.18 14.80
C GLN A 67 -8.20 -8.14 15.67
N PRO A 68 -8.75 -8.56 16.83
CA PRO A 68 -9.46 -7.64 17.72
C PRO A 68 -8.56 -6.52 18.24
N GLU A 69 -7.27 -6.77 18.41
CA GLU A 69 -6.29 -5.77 18.83
C GLU A 69 -5.98 -4.73 17.73
N TYR A 70 -6.01 -5.12 16.45
CA TYR A 70 -5.65 -4.24 15.33
C TYR A 70 -6.80 -3.31 14.91
N TYR A 71 -6.93 -2.18 15.59
CA TYR A 71 -8.07 -1.26 15.40
C TYR A 71 -8.02 -0.41 14.14
N LEU A 72 -6.85 -0.23 13.52
CA LEU A 72 -6.64 0.77 12.47
C LEU A 72 -7.62 0.55 11.31
N THR A 73 -7.66 -0.66 10.76
CA THR A 73 -8.49 -0.97 9.59
C THR A 73 -9.97 -0.75 9.86
N ARG A 74 -10.52 -1.27 10.96
CA ARG A 74 -11.95 -1.11 11.29
C ARG A 74 -12.32 0.36 11.57
N THR A 75 -11.42 1.10 12.20
CA THR A 75 -11.64 2.52 12.54
C THR A 75 -11.66 3.37 11.27
N GLU A 76 -10.68 3.18 10.40
CA GLU A 76 -10.61 3.89 9.12
C GLU A 76 -11.77 3.49 8.18
N THR A 77 -12.16 2.21 8.16
CA THR A 77 -13.33 1.73 7.41
C THR A 77 -14.60 2.45 7.87
N ALA A 78 -14.84 2.55 9.18
CA ALA A 78 -16.01 3.24 9.72
C ALA A 78 -16.03 4.74 9.35
N LEU A 79 -14.86 5.40 9.40
CA LEU A 79 -14.74 6.80 8.98
C LEU A 79 -15.05 6.96 7.49
N LEU A 80 -14.53 6.09 6.62
CA LEU A 80 -14.82 6.14 5.19
C LEU A 80 -16.30 5.85 4.90
N ALA A 81 -16.90 4.87 5.57
CA ALA A 81 -18.34 4.60 5.44
C ALA A 81 -19.19 5.82 5.80
N GLN A 82 -18.79 6.59 6.82
CA GLN A 82 -19.50 7.78 7.27
C GLN A 82 -19.25 9.00 6.37
N HIS A 83 -18.03 9.18 5.86
CA HIS A 83 -17.59 10.44 5.28
C HIS A 83 -17.30 10.41 3.77
N ALA A 84 -17.26 9.24 3.10
CA ALA A 84 -16.89 9.13 1.69
C ALA A 84 -17.71 10.03 0.76
N ARG A 85 -19.04 10.12 0.95
CA ARG A 85 -19.90 11.01 0.16
C ARG A 85 -19.61 12.49 0.38
N ALA A 86 -19.31 12.89 1.62
CA ALA A 86 -18.92 14.26 1.93
C ALA A 86 -17.56 14.60 1.31
N ILE A 87 -16.61 13.66 1.33
CA ILE A 87 -15.32 13.78 0.65
C ILE A 87 -15.53 13.97 -0.85
N ARG A 88 -16.32 13.10 -1.51
CA ARG A 88 -16.65 13.22 -2.94
C ARG A 88 -17.23 14.60 -3.28
N ALA A 89 -18.21 15.05 -2.50
CA ALA A 89 -18.88 16.33 -2.71
C ALA A 89 -17.94 17.53 -2.54
N GLY A 90 -16.96 17.45 -1.64
CA GLY A 90 -15.99 18.51 -1.40
C GLY A 90 -14.89 18.60 -2.47
N VAL A 91 -14.46 17.48 -3.04
CA VAL A 91 -13.32 17.43 -3.97
C VAL A 91 -13.72 17.55 -5.45
N GLY A 92 -14.89 17.04 -5.84
CA GLY A 92 -15.39 17.12 -7.23
C GLY A 92 -14.58 16.34 -8.29
N ALA A 93 -13.37 15.87 -8.00
CA ALA A 93 -12.52 15.13 -8.92
C ALA A 93 -13.05 13.72 -9.28
N PRO A 94 -13.21 13.37 -10.58
CA PRO A 94 -13.78 12.10 -11.02
C PRO A 94 -12.81 10.92 -10.94
N THR A 95 -11.50 11.18 -10.79
CA THR A 95 -10.48 10.14 -10.70
C THR A 95 -10.10 9.91 -9.23
N LEU A 96 -10.21 8.66 -8.78
CA LEU A 96 -9.66 8.20 -7.50
C LEU A 96 -8.42 7.35 -7.77
N VAL A 97 -7.28 7.76 -7.23
CA VAL A 97 -6.04 7.00 -7.26
C VAL A 97 -5.76 6.49 -5.86
N GLU A 98 -5.43 5.22 -5.68
CA GLU A 98 -5.11 4.66 -4.36
C GLU A 98 -3.71 4.06 -4.35
N LEU A 99 -2.87 4.52 -3.41
CA LEU A 99 -1.54 3.96 -3.17
C LEU A 99 -1.61 2.85 -2.13
N GLY A 100 -1.14 1.66 -2.49
CA GLY A 100 -1.17 0.48 -1.63
C GLY A 100 -2.59 -0.07 -1.46
N SER A 101 -3.25 -0.35 -2.59
CA SER A 101 -4.67 -0.77 -2.60
C SER A 101 -4.95 -2.12 -1.93
N GLY A 102 -3.91 -2.94 -1.70
CA GLY A 102 -4.00 -4.20 -0.95
C GLY A 102 -4.90 -5.25 -1.62
N LEU A 103 -5.18 -6.35 -0.89
CA LEU A 103 -6.01 -7.46 -1.39
C LEU A 103 -7.51 -7.22 -1.11
N SER A 104 -7.84 -6.77 0.09
CA SER A 104 -9.24 -6.77 0.57
C SER A 104 -10.06 -5.59 0.06
N SER A 105 -9.46 -4.44 -0.24
CA SER A 105 -10.12 -3.22 -0.78
C SER A 105 -11.45 -2.85 -0.10
N VAL A 106 -11.68 -3.27 1.14
CA VAL A 106 -12.95 -3.03 1.88
C VAL A 106 -13.13 -1.54 2.14
N LYS A 107 -12.04 -0.87 2.55
CA LYS A 107 -11.98 0.58 2.71
C LYS A 107 -12.28 1.31 1.41
N THR A 108 -11.67 0.85 0.32
CA THR A 108 -11.81 1.41 -1.02
C THR A 108 -13.25 1.39 -1.49
N ARG A 109 -14.03 0.33 -1.21
CA ARG A 109 -15.43 0.22 -1.63
C ARG A 109 -16.29 1.38 -1.11
N HIS A 110 -16.09 1.84 0.12
CA HIS A 110 -16.80 3.01 0.63
C HIS A 110 -16.52 4.29 -0.18
N LEU A 111 -15.28 4.46 -0.66
CA LEU A 111 -14.93 5.55 -1.57
C LEU A 111 -15.54 5.31 -2.95
N LEU A 112 -15.45 4.09 -3.51
CA LEU A 112 -16.00 3.78 -4.83
C LEU A 112 -17.51 3.93 -4.89
N ASP A 113 -18.24 3.56 -3.84
CA ASP A 113 -19.68 3.79 -3.71
C ASP A 113 -20.04 5.29 -3.83
N ALA A 114 -19.18 6.17 -3.31
CA ALA A 114 -19.36 7.61 -3.45
C ALA A 114 -18.95 8.15 -4.83
N TRP A 115 -18.12 7.42 -5.57
CA TRP A 115 -17.69 7.78 -6.93
C TRP A 115 -18.58 7.20 -8.03
N ALA A 116 -19.34 6.15 -7.75
CA ALA A 116 -20.11 5.39 -8.73
C ALA A 116 -21.30 6.15 -9.36
N ASP A 117 -21.76 7.26 -8.75
CA ASP A 117 -22.90 8.04 -9.24
C ASP A 117 -22.61 8.81 -10.55
N GLU A 118 -21.34 8.93 -10.94
CA GLU A 118 -20.89 9.62 -12.15
C GLU A 118 -19.83 8.79 -12.89
N PRO A 119 -19.49 9.10 -14.15
CA PRO A 119 -18.37 8.47 -14.84
C PRO A 119 -17.05 8.67 -14.08
N ALA A 120 -16.68 7.68 -13.28
CA ALA A 120 -15.52 7.69 -12.42
C ALA A 120 -14.38 6.83 -12.98
N ARG A 121 -13.16 7.21 -12.61
CA ARG A 121 -11.93 6.44 -12.88
C ARG A 121 -11.33 6.01 -11.56
N TYR A 122 -10.99 4.73 -11.45
CA TYR A 122 -10.25 4.20 -10.32
C TYR A 122 -8.88 3.68 -10.77
N VAL A 123 -7.82 4.14 -10.10
CA VAL A 123 -6.43 3.80 -10.42
C VAL A 123 -5.76 3.24 -9.17
N PRO A 124 -5.89 1.93 -8.90
CA PRO A 124 -5.16 1.29 -7.82
C PRO A 124 -3.67 1.15 -8.18
N VAL A 125 -2.81 1.39 -7.20
CA VAL A 125 -1.35 1.24 -7.32
C VAL A 125 -0.87 0.25 -6.26
N ASP A 126 -0.20 -0.81 -6.69
CA ASP A 126 0.39 -1.80 -5.80
C ASP A 126 1.64 -2.42 -6.41
N VAL A 127 2.56 -2.90 -5.57
CA VAL A 127 3.76 -3.61 -6.03
C VAL A 127 3.44 -5.09 -6.35
N SER A 128 2.39 -5.64 -5.75
CA SER A 128 1.94 -7.01 -5.99
C SER A 128 1.01 -7.08 -7.20
N LEU A 129 1.54 -7.51 -8.35
CA LEU A 129 0.75 -7.69 -9.57
C LEU A 129 -0.43 -8.64 -9.37
N GLU A 130 -0.22 -9.74 -8.63
CA GLU A 130 -1.25 -10.75 -8.38
C GLU A 130 -2.40 -10.19 -7.54
N ALA A 131 -2.07 -9.51 -6.42
CA ALA A 131 -3.08 -8.87 -5.58
C ALA A 131 -3.85 -7.78 -6.34
N LEU A 132 -3.13 -6.95 -7.09
CA LEU A 132 -3.72 -5.89 -7.90
C LEU A 132 -4.67 -6.46 -8.96
N ALA A 133 -4.26 -7.52 -9.68
CA ALA A 133 -5.08 -8.15 -10.70
C ALA A 133 -6.35 -8.77 -10.12
N ALA A 134 -6.24 -9.45 -8.98
CA ALA A 134 -7.39 -10.03 -8.27
C ALA A 134 -8.37 -8.96 -7.80
N SER A 135 -7.88 -7.87 -7.19
CA SER A 135 -8.71 -6.75 -6.75
C SER A 135 -9.40 -6.05 -7.93
N CYS A 136 -8.67 -5.72 -9.00
CA CYS A 136 -9.25 -5.12 -10.21
C CYS A 136 -10.35 -6.00 -10.83
N ALA A 137 -10.15 -7.32 -10.88
CA ALA A 137 -11.14 -8.24 -11.42
C ALA A 137 -12.40 -8.37 -10.54
N ALA A 138 -12.27 -8.23 -9.22
CA ALA A 138 -13.42 -8.16 -8.32
C ALA A 138 -14.19 -6.84 -8.51
N LEU A 139 -13.48 -5.71 -8.49
CA LEU A 139 -14.07 -4.38 -8.62
C LEU A 139 -14.73 -4.17 -9.99
N ALA A 140 -14.15 -4.69 -11.09
CA ALA A 140 -14.77 -4.60 -12.41
C ALA A 140 -16.12 -5.33 -12.51
N ARG A 141 -16.32 -6.38 -11.72
CA ARG A 141 -17.62 -7.08 -11.63
C ARG A 141 -18.62 -6.35 -10.74
N GLU A 142 -18.15 -5.75 -9.66
CA GLU A 142 -18.97 -5.02 -8.69
C GLU A 142 -19.41 -3.64 -9.21
N TYR A 143 -18.56 -2.97 -10.00
CA TYR A 143 -18.79 -1.63 -10.54
C TYR A 143 -18.63 -1.59 -12.08
N PRO A 144 -19.60 -2.11 -12.86
CA PRO A 144 -19.48 -2.18 -14.33
C PRO A 144 -19.34 -0.83 -15.04
N GLY A 145 -19.72 0.27 -14.40
CA GLY A 145 -19.58 1.64 -14.93
C GLY A 145 -18.26 2.31 -14.57
N LEU A 146 -17.43 1.70 -13.72
CA LEU A 146 -16.17 2.26 -13.25
C LEU A 146 -15.03 1.92 -14.21
N SER A 147 -14.30 2.94 -14.67
CA SER A 147 -13.10 2.72 -15.48
C SER A 147 -11.92 2.40 -14.58
N ILE A 148 -11.40 1.17 -14.65
CA ILE A 148 -10.33 0.70 -13.77
C ILE A 148 -9.01 0.54 -14.54
N ARG A 149 -7.96 1.22 -14.07
CA ARG A 149 -6.58 1.09 -14.57
C ARG A 149 -5.63 0.83 -13.41
N GLY A 150 -5.21 -0.42 -13.21
CA GLY A 150 -4.23 -0.75 -12.19
C GLY A 150 -2.80 -0.41 -12.62
N LEU A 151 -2.01 0.12 -11.70
CA LEU A 151 -0.56 0.33 -11.86
C LEU A 151 0.19 -0.65 -10.95
N ALA A 152 0.71 -1.73 -11.54
CA ALA A 152 1.59 -2.66 -10.84
C ALA A 152 3.02 -2.10 -10.83
N ALA A 153 3.31 -1.27 -9.82
CA ALA A 153 4.54 -0.49 -9.73
C ALA A 153 4.78 0.03 -8.30
N SER A 154 6.02 0.43 -8.03
CA SER A 154 6.33 1.18 -6.81
C SER A 154 5.77 2.61 -6.87
N TYR A 155 5.67 3.28 -5.71
CA TYR A 155 5.17 4.66 -5.64
C TYR A 155 6.04 5.63 -6.46
N GLU A 156 7.36 5.45 -6.43
CA GLU A 156 8.34 6.20 -7.24
C GLU A 156 7.97 6.23 -8.72
N ARG A 157 7.49 5.09 -9.22
CA ARG A 157 7.23 4.84 -10.65
C ARG A 157 5.81 5.22 -11.03
N ALA A 158 4.85 5.07 -10.11
CA ALA A 158 3.46 5.43 -10.33
C ALA A 158 3.19 6.94 -10.19
N LEU A 159 3.81 7.63 -9.22
CA LEU A 159 3.55 9.05 -8.95
C LEU A 159 3.73 9.97 -10.18
N PRO A 160 4.78 9.82 -11.02
CA PRO A 160 4.93 10.63 -12.22
C PRO A 160 3.77 10.52 -13.23
N LEU A 161 3.05 9.40 -13.26
CA LEU A 161 1.91 9.15 -14.17
C LEU A 161 0.63 9.87 -13.73
N LEU A 162 0.56 10.37 -12.49
CA LEU A 162 -0.66 10.95 -11.94
C LEU A 162 -1.05 12.28 -12.58
N ARG A 163 -0.09 13.00 -13.14
CA ARG A 163 -0.36 14.27 -13.85
C ARG A 163 -1.34 14.10 -15.02
N GLU A 164 -1.35 12.93 -15.67
CA GLU A 164 -2.25 12.60 -16.77
C GLU A 164 -3.67 12.23 -16.30
N LEU A 165 -3.84 12.05 -14.98
CA LEU A 165 -5.08 11.61 -14.35
C LEU A 165 -5.88 12.75 -13.72
N SER A 166 -5.30 13.95 -13.63
CA SER A 166 -5.94 15.15 -13.08
C SER A 166 -7.25 15.51 -13.84
N PRO A 167 -8.29 16.04 -13.14
CA PRO A 167 -8.38 16.20 -11.69
C PRO A 167 -8.54 14.86 -10.97
N LEU A 168 -7.77 14.66 -9.90
CA LEU A 168 -7.75 13.42 -9.12
C LEU A 168 -7.80 13.62 -7.60
N VAL A 169 -8.24 12.59 -6.90
CA VAL A 169 -7.99 12.38 -5.47
C VAL A 169 -6.98 11.27 -5.32
N LEU A 170 -5.83 11.57 -4.72
CA LEU A 170 -4.84 10.59 -4.32
C LEU A 170 -5.17 10.13 -2.91
N ALA A 171 -5.54 8.87 -2.74
CA ALA A 171 -5.79 8.24 -1.46
C ALA A 171 -4.54 7.48 -1.01
N PHE A 172 -4.10 7.73 0.22
CA PHE A 172 -3.08 6.95 0.89
C PHE A 172 -3.56 6.60 2.29
N LEU A 173 -4.02 5.37 2.46
CA LEU A 173 -4.82 4.94 3.60
C LEU A 173 -4.03 3.97 4.50
N GLY A 174 -4.63 3.61 5.63
CA GLY A 174 -4.13 2.57 6.55
C GLY A 174 -2.97 3.02 7.42
N SER A 175 -2.71 4.32 7.50
CA SER A 175 -1.52 4.87 8.16
C SER A 175 -0.21 4.29 7.62
N THR A 176 -0.20 3.82 6.36
CA THR A 176 0.99 3.28 5.68
C THR A 176 2.13 4.30 5.63
N ILE A 177 1.80 5.59 5.65
CA ILE A 177 2.75 6.70 5.76
C ILE A 177 3.65 6.60 7.00
N GLY A 178 3.17 5.96 8.08
CA GLY A 178 3.93 5.74 9.31
C GLY A 178 5.05 4.70 9.19
N ASN A 179 5.14 3.99 8.07
CA ASN A 179 6.26 3.08 7.79
C ASN A 179 7.52 3.79 7.30
N PHE A 180 7.43 5.08 6.95
CA PHE A 180 8.56 5.86 6.47
C PHE A 180 9.35 6.44 7.64
N ASN A 181 10.68 6.38 7.52
CA ASN A 181 11.54 7.22 8.35
C ASN A 181 11.43 8.71 7.91
N PRO A 182 11.96 9.67 8.69
CA PRO A 182 11.80 11.09 8.36
C PRO A 182 12.33 11.52 6.98
N GLU A 183 13.42 10.92 6.48
CA GLU A 183 13.98 11.20 5.16
C GLU A 183 13.07 10.62 4.06
N GLU A 184 12.66 9.36 4.20
CA GLU A 184 11.72 8.70 3.28
C GLU A 184 10.37 9.42 3.21
N LEU A 185 9.88 9.94 4.34
CA LEU A 185 8.65 10.71 4.41
C LEU A 185 8.79 12.04 3.65
N GLY A 186 9.91 12.74 3.84
CA GLY A 186 10.23 13.96 3.11
C GLY A 186 10.24 13.73 1.59
N ASP A 187 11.02 12.74 1.15
CA ASP A 187 11.12 12.33 -0.25
C ASP A 187 9.76 11.94 -0.84
N PHE A 188 8.96 11.18 -0.09
CA PHE A 188 7.63 10.78 -0.52
C PHE A 188 6.70 11.99 -0.70
N LEU A 189 6.65 12.91 0.28
CA LEU A 189 5.81 14.10 0.21
C LEU A 189 6.25 15.06 -0.90
N GLU A 190 7.56 15.19 -1.15
CA GLU A 190 8.08 15.96 -2.29
C GLU A 190 7.62 15.36 -3.62
N ARG A 191 7.67 14.04 -3.77
CA ARG A 191 7.19 13.36 -4.98
C ARG A 191 5.68 13.48 -5.15
N VAL A 192 4.89 13.38 -4.08
CA VAL A 192 3.45 13.61 -4.11
C VAL A 192 3.16 15.05 -4.55
N SER A 193 3.81 16.04 -3.93
CA SER A 193 3.69 17.45 -4.31
C SER A 193 4.08 17.69 -5.78
N ALA A 194 5.13 17.01 -6.26
CA ALA A 194 5.55 17.06 -7.66
C ALA A 194 4.67 16.23 -8.61
N ALA A 195 3.77 15.38 -8.13
CA ALA A 195 2.84 14.61 -8.95
C ALA A 195 1.48 15.31 -9.09
N LEU A 196 1.04 16.01 -8.04
CA LEU A 196 -0.25 16.69 -8.01
C LEU A 196 -0.20 18.06 -8.69
N THR A 197 -1.37 18.52 -9.13
CA THR A 197 -1.61 19.79 -9.80
C THR A 197 -2.75 20.54 -9.12
N VAL A 198 -2.96 21.81 -9.48
CA VAL A 198 -4.06 22.62 -8.93
C VAL A 198 -5.40 21.97 -9.29
N GLY A 199 -6.21 21.66 -8.27
CA GLY A 199 -7.49 20.94 -8.42
C GLY A 199 -7.42 19.46 -8.03
N ASP A 200 -6.22 18.92 -7.84
CA ASP A 200 -6.03 17.60 -7.25
C ASP A 200 -6.10 17.66 -5.72
N HIS A 201 -6.45 16.54 -5.09
CA HIS A 201 -6.61 16.42 -3.65
C HIS A 201 -5.81 15.23 -3.12
N PHE A 202 -5.34 15.34 -1.87
CA PHE A 202 -4.66 14.25 -1.18
C PHE A 202 -5.46 13.83 0.05
N LEU A 203 -6.03 12.63 0.01
CA LEU A 203 -6.75 11.99 1.11
C LEU A 203 -5.78 11.07 1.85
N LEU A 204 -5.39 11.48 3.06
CA LEU A 204 -4.40 10.78 3.86
C LEU A 204 -5.04 10.18 5.12
N GLY A 205 -4.85 8.87 5.31
CA GLY A 205 -5.15 8.18 6.57
C GLY A 205 -3.94 8.18 7.48
N MET A 206 -4.08 8.70 8.70
CA MET A 206 -3.03 8.71 9.73
C MET A 206 -3.58 8.20 11.04
N ASP A 207 -2.91 7.23 11.64
CA ASP A 207 -3.19 6.82 13.00
C ASP A 207 -2.57 7.80 14.01
N LEU A 208 -3.29 8.07 15.09
CA LEU A 208 -2.92 9.09 16.08
C LEU A 208 -2.34 8.45 17.33
N VAL A 209 -1.47 9.19 18.03
CA VAL A 209 -0.99 8.79 19.36
C VAL A 209 -2.17 8.59 20.31
N LYS A 210 -2.15 7.48 21.04
CA LYS A 210 -3.17 7.09 22.02
C LYS A 210 -2.53 6.24 23.11
N ASP A 211 -3.36 5.60 23.93
CA ASP A 211 -2.90 4.68 24.98
C ASP A 211 -1.86 3.66 24.45
N VAL A 212 -0.71 3.61 25.11
CA VAL A 212 0.44 2.78 24.71
C VAL A 212 0.07 1.30 24.66
N ARG A 213 -0.73 0.81 25.61
CA ARG A 213 -1.13 -0.60 25.64
C ARG A 213 -1.98 -0.95 24.43
N THR A 214 -2.84 -0.03 23.99
CA THR A 214 -3.65 -0.17 22.78
C THR A 214 -2.76 -0.23 21.53
N LEU A 215 -1.74 0.65 21.46
CA LEU A 215 -0.77 0.64 20.35
C LEU A 215 0.02 -0.66 20.32
N GLU A 216 0.63 -1.06 21.44
CA GLU A 216 1.45 -2.27 21.52
C GLU A 216 0.62 -3.54 21.28
N ALA A 217 -0.61 -3.61 21.78
CA ALA A 217 -1.49 -4.75 21.52
C ALA A 217 -1.81 -4.90 20.03
N ALA A 218 -2.02 -3.80 19.31
CA ALA A 218 -2.29 -3.85 17.87
C ALA A 218 -1.16 -4.54 17.08
N TYR A 219 0.09 -4.45 17.54
CA TYR A 219 1.24 -5.08 16.88
C TYR A 219 1.78 -6.31 17.63
N ASN A 220 1.10 -6.76 18.68
CA ASN A 220 1.39 -7.97 19.45
C ASN A 220 0.10 -8.74 19.72
N ASP A 221 -0.66 -9.03 18.65
CA ASP A 221 -1.93 -9.73 18.77
C ASP A 221 -1.75 -11.09 19.47
N ARG A 222 -2.73 -11.46 20.30
CA ARG A 222 -2.68 -12.70 21.09
C ARG A 222 -2.68 -13.96 20.22
N ALA A 223 -3.21 -13.88 19.02
CA ALA A 223 -3.25 -14.99 18.07
C ALA A 223 -1.88 -15.26 17.42
N GLY A 224 -0.90 -14.37 17.59
CA GLY A 224 0.45 -14.51 17.07
C GLY A 224 0.56 -14.31 15.56
N VAL A 225 -0.45 -13.72 14.92
CA VAL A 225 -0.48 -13.50 13.47
C VAL A 225 0.56 -12.46 13.05
N THR A 226 0.73 -11.39 13.83
CA THR A 226 1.76 -10.38 13.58
C THR A 226 3.16 -10.97 13.76
N ALA A 227 3.35 -11.88 14.72
CA ALA A 227 4.61 -12.59 14.89
C ALA A 227 4.89 -13.54 13.70
N GLU A 228 3.87 -14.24 13.18
CA GLU A 228 3.98 -15.03 11.95
C GLU A 228 4.35 -14.14 10.74
N PHE A 229 3.74 -12.95 10.63
CA PHE A 229 4.04 -11.96 9.60
C PHE A 229 5.48 -11.45 9.66
N THR A 230 6.01 -11.14 10.85
CA THR A 230 7.43 -10.78 11.03
C THR A 230 8.36 -11.92 10.61
N ARG A 231 8.06 -13.17 11.04
CA ARG A 231 8.86 -14.35 10.67
C ARG A 231 8.83 -14.67 9.19
N ASN A 232 7.74 -14.32 8.49
CA ASN A 232 7.59 -14.55 7.06
C ASN A 232 8.72 -13.87 6.23
N LEU A 233 9.23 -12.71 6.64
CA LEU A 233 10.35 -12.08 5.96
C LEU A 233 11.59 -12.99 5.97
N PHE A 234 11.91 -13.60 7.11
CA PHE A 234 13.03 -14.53 7.22
C PHE A 234 12.76 -15.85 6.49
N ALA A 235 11.52 -16.33 6.47
CA ALA A 235 11.11 -17.47 5.65
C ALA A 235 11.31 -17.19 4.16
N ARG A 236 10.97 -15.98 3.72
CA ARG A 236 11.22 -15.48 2.36
C ARG A 236 12.72 -15.42 2.04
N MET A 237 13.55 -14.96 2.97
CA MET A 237 15.01 -15.02 2.79
C MET A 237 15.50 -16.46 2.57
N ASN A 238 15.00 -17.43 3.34
CA ASN A 238 15.37 -18.84 3.16
C ASN A 238 14.98 -19.35 1.77
N ARG A 239 13.77 -19.01 1.31
CA ARG A 239 13.23 -19.43 0.00
C ARG A 239 13.94 -18.78 -1.19
N GLU A 240 14.13 -17.47 -1.16
CA GLU A 240 14.59 -16.69 -2.31
C GLU A 240 16.10 -16.45 -2.33
N LEU A 241 16.73 -16.33 -1.15
CA LEU A 241 18.16 -16.02 -1.01
C LEU A 241 19.00 -17.24 -0.62
N GLY A 242 18.35 -18.40 -0.39
CA GLY A 242 19.02 -19.64 0.00
C GLY A 242 19.63 -19.59 1.40
N THR A 243 19.15 -18.69 2.27
CA THR A 243 19.57 -18.65 3.68
C THR A 243 19.07 -19.89 4.43
N ARG A 244 19.63 -20.13 5.62
CA ARG A 244 19.25 -21.26 6.50
C ARG A 244 18.96 -20.77 7.91
N LEU A 245 18.17 -19.70 8.02
CA LEU A 245 17.77 -19.12 9.28
C LEU A 245 16.80 -20.05 9.99
N ASP A 246 17.07 -20.29 11.27
CA ASP A 246 16.12 -20.95 12.18
C ASP A 246 15.02 -19.93 12.55
N LEU A 247 13.80 -20.17 12.09
CA LEU A 247 12.67 -19.26 12.32
C LEU A 247 12.19 -19.30 13.77
N ASP A 248 12.43 -20.40 14.47
CA ASP A 248 12.05 -20.55 15.89
C ASP A 248 12.99 -19.74 16.80
N ALA A 249 14.19 -19.40 16.30
CA ALA A 249 15.13 -18.49 16.96
C ALA A 249 14.79 -17.00 16.76
N ILE A 250 13.75 -16.68 15.97
CA ILE A 250 13.29 -15.30 15.75
C ILE A 250 12.12 -14.99 16.68
N GLU A 251 12.37 -14.08 17.62
CA GLU A 251 11.36 -13.51 18.50
C GLU A 251 10.78 -12.23 17.88
N HIS A 252 9.44 -12.14 17.87
CA HIS A 252 8.75 -10.92 17.50
C HIS A 252 8.54 -10.05 18.74
N VAL A 253 8.96 -8.79 18.65
CA VAL A 253 8.77 -7.80 19.72
C VAL A 253 8.34 -6.48 19.08
N ALA A 254 7.13 -6.02 19.38
CA ALA A 254 6.71 -4.65 19.09
C ALA A 254 6.59 -3.85 20.40
N HIS A 255 7.16 -2.65 20.43
CA HIS A 255 7.08 -1.74 21.57
C HIS A 255 6.85 -0.31 21.08
N TYR A 256 6.17 0.49 21.88
CA TYR A 256 6.02 1.91 21.58
C TYR A 256 7.31 2.66 21.87
N ASN A 257 7.71 3.55 20.96
CA ASN A 257 8.85 4.43 21.12
C ASN A 257 8.35 5.88 21.24
N ASP A 258 8.56 6.51 22.39
CA ASP A 258 8.11 7.87 22.71
C ASP A 258 9.10 8.96 22.28
N ARG A 259 10.21 8.58 21.62
CA ARG A 259 11.32 9.48 21.25
C ARG A 259 11.44 9.76 19.76
N LEU A 260 10.53 9.24 18.95
CA LEU A 260 10.46 9.47 17.49
C LEU A 260 9.45 10.57 17.16
#